data_AF-A0A2E1P2Y6-F1
#
_entry.id   AF-A0A2E1P2Y6-F1
#
_cell.length_a   1.000
_cell.length_b   1.000
_cell.length_c   1.000
_cell.angle_alpha   90.00
_cell.angle_beta   90.00
_cell.angle_gamma   90.00
#
_symmetry.space_group_name_H-M   'P 1'
#
loop_
_entity.id
_entity.type
_entity.pdbx_description
1 polymer ?
#
loop_
_entity_poly.entity_id
_entity_poly.type
_entity_poly.pdbx_seq_one_letter_code
_entity_poly.pdbx_strand_id
1 'polypeptide(L)'
;MVMTGRVYVPSAVEEDGTVVGMGCFSSQETALNVLRSFLKKSHQVPLQRASVAAWDVDVVGDDAVTVLSEYECRTCPVCHRTTFWIDVERFKAKCYGSACGAWIEESAVEAGVIDCGWP
;
A
#
# COMPACT_ATOMS: atom_id res chain seq x y z
N MET A 1 -20.14 -25.06 -12.67
CA MET A 1 -19.87 -23.61 -12.61
C MET A 1 -18.57 -23.46 -11.85
N VAL A 2 -17.47 -23.17 -12.55
CA VAL A 2 -16.19 -22.91 -11.87
C VAL A 2 -16.39 -21.62 -11.08
N MET A 3 -16.27 -21.69 -9.76
CA MET A 3 -16.17 -20.48 -8.96
C MET A 3 -14.81 -19.87 -9.27
N THR A 4 -14.80 -18.86 -10.14
CA THR A 4 -13.61 -18.05 -10.39
C THR A 4 -13.22 -17.41 -9.06
N GLY A 5 -12.15 -17.91 -8.47
CA GLY A 5 -11.62 -17.36 -7.23
C GLY A 5 -10.97 -16.01 -7.50
N ARG A 6 -11.08 -15.08 -6.56
CA ARG A 6 -10.28 -13.85 -6.58
C ARG A 6 -9.16 -13.99 -5.56
N VAL A 7 -7.93 -13.68 -5.97
CA VAL A 7 -6.78 -13.62 -5.06
C VAL A 7 -6.27 -12.19 -4.96
N TYR A 8 -5.63 -11.89 -3.84
CA TYR A 8 -5.09 -10.58 -3.53
C TYR A 8 -3.58 -10.71 -3.39
N VAL A 9 -2.85 -9.95 -4.19
CA VAL A 9 -1.41 -10.05 -4.37
C VAL A 9 -0.76 -8.74 -3.91
N PRO A 10 -0.23 -8.67 -2.68
CA PRO A 10 0.62 -7.58 -2.23
C PRO A 10 2.01 -7.71 -2.85
N SER A 11 2.51 -6.59 -3.38
CA SER A 11 3.84 -6.50 -3.99
C SER A 11 4.50 -5.16 -3.70
N ALA A 12 5.81 -5.10 -3.86
CA ALA A 12 6.57 -3.86 -3.84
C ALA A 12 7.61 -3.84 -4.97
N VAL A 13 8.02 -2.64 -5.36
CA VAL A 13 9.00 -2.39 -6.41
C VAL A 13 10.18 -1.67 -5.78
N GLU A 14 11.37 -2.24 -5.94
CA GLU A 14 12.64 -1.64 -5.52
C GLU A 14 13.10 -0.55 -6.50
N GLU A 15 14.08 0.27 -6.11
CA GLU A 15 14.59 1.36 -6.95
C GLU A 15 15.18 0.88 -8.29
N ASP A 16 15.67 -0.36 -8.34
CA ASP A 16 16.20 -0.99 -9.56
C ASP A 16 15.12 -1.59 -10.47
N GLY A 17 13.85 -1.49 -10.06
CA GLY A 17 12.70 -2.05 -10.77
C GLY A 17 12.37 -3.50 -10.42
N THR A 18 13.11 -4.12 -9.50
CA THR A 18 12.83 -5.49 -9.04
C THR A 18 11.48 -5.53 -8.31
N VAL A 19 10.64 -6.49 -8.70
CA VAL A 19 9.33 -6.72 -8.06
C VAL A 19 9.47 -7.77 -6.96
N VAL A 20 9.14 -7.36 -5.73
CA VAL A 20 9.07 -8.22 -4.55
C VAL A 20 7.62 -8.63 -4.31
N GLY A 21 7.26 -9.85 -4.69
CA GLY A 21 5.97 -10.44 -4.35
C GLY A 21 5.94 -10.94 -2.91
N MET A 22 4.89 -10.60 -2.15
CA MET A 22 4.77 -10.98 -0.73
C MET A 22 3.84 -12.18 -0.50
N GLY A 23 3.19 -12.67 -1.56
CA GLY A 23 2.32 -13.84 -1.55
C GLY A 23 1.00 -13.63 -2.29
N CYS A 24 0.15 -14.65 -2.30
CA CYS A 24 -1.20 -14.61 -2.84
C CYS A 24 -2.18 -15.02 -1.74
N PHE A 25 -3.21 -14.20 -1.50
CA PHE A 25 -4.14 -14.39 -0.39
C PHE A 25 -5.58 -14.45 -0.90
N SER A 26 -6.44 -15.21 -0.22
CA SER A 26 -7.88 -15.28 -0.54
C SER A 26 -8.69 -14.12 0.05
N SER A 27 -8.07 -13.26 0.88
CA SER A 27 -8.71 -12.11 1.53
C SER A 27 -7.89 -10.83 1.34
N GLN A 28 -8.58 -9.75 0.93
CA GLN A 28 -8.01 -8.42 0.78
C GLN A 28 -7.43 -7.89 2.09
N GLU A 29 -8.12 -8.13 3.21
CA GLU A 29 -7.68 -7.68 4.54
C GLU A 29 -6.34 -8.32 4.91
N THR A 30 -6.18 -9.62 4.63
CA THR A 30 -4.93 -10.33 4.91
C THR A 30 -3.79 -9.79 4.05
N ALA A 31 -4.02 -9.61 2.75
CA ALA A 31 -3.04 -9.01 1.84
C ALA A 31 -2.60 -7.61 2.29
N LEU A 32 -3.54 -6.75 2.69
CA LEU A 32 -3.26 -5.42 3.22
C LEU A 32 -2.45 -5.47 4.52
N ASN A 33 -2.77 -6.37 5.44
CA ASN A 33 -2.04 -6.52 6.69
C ASN A 33 -0.60 -7.04 6.50
N VAL A 34 -0.40 -7.94 5.53
CA VAL A 34 0.94 -8.40 5.12
C VAL A 34 1.72 -7.24 4.52
N LEU A 35 1.13 -6.48 3.59
CA LEU A 35 1.76 -5.32 2.99
C LEU A 35 2.18 -4.31 4.08
N ARG A 36 1.26 -3.89 4.94
CA ARG A 36 1.55 -2.97 6.06
C ARG A 36 2.69 -3.45 6.96
N SER A 37 2.78 -4.76 7.20
CA SER A 37 3.85 -5.34 8.00
C SER A 37 5.19 -5.30 7.29
N PHE A 38 5.21 -5.48 5.97
CA PHE A 38 6.39 -5.29 5.13
C PHE A 38 6.83 -3.82 5.10
N LEU A 39 5.90 -2.86 4.91
CA LEU A 39 6.21 -1.43 4.87
C LEU A 39 6.83 -0.91 6.18
N LYS A 40 6.58 -1.54 7.33
CA LYS A 40 7.28 -1.22 8.60
C LYS A 40 8.78 -1.49 8.54
N LYS A 41 9.21 -2.43 7.70
CA LYS A 41 10.62 -2.80 7.46
C LYS A 41 11.22 -2.06 6.26
N SER A 42 10.48 -1.14 5.65
CA SER A 42 10.89 -0.38 4.46
C SER A 42 12.23 0.34 4.57
N HIS A 43 12.63 0.75 5.77
CA HIS A 43 13.95 1.35 6.00
C HIS A 43 15.14 0.41 5.71
N GLN A 44 14.91 -0.88 5.53
CA GLN A 44 15.93 -1.90 5.27
C GLN A 44 16.11 -2.19 3.78
N VAL A 45 15.19 -1.70 2.92
CA VAL A 45 15.16 -2.00 1.48
C VAL A 45 14.85 -0.72 0.71
N PRO A 46 15.62 -0.36 -0.33
CA PRO A 46 15.35 0.82 -1.16
C PRO A 46 14.12 0.58 -2.04
N LEU A 47 12.93 0.90 -1.50
CA LEU A 47 11.66 0.69 -2.17
C LEU A 47 11.16 1.96 -2.84
N GLN A 48 10.67 1.82 -4.07
CA GLN A 48 10.06 2.88 -4.86
C GLN A 48 8.53 2.91 -4.71
N ARG A 49 7.89 1.74 -4.83
CA ARG A 49 6.42 1.60 -4.85
C ARG A 49 5.98 0.33 -4.13
N ALA A 50 4.73 0.31 -3.71
CA ALA A 50 4.06 -0.85 -3.14
C ALA A 50 2.60 -0.87 -3.59
N SER A 51 2.02 -2.05 -3.76
CA SER A 51 0.62 -2.17 -4.19
C SER A 51 -0.02 -3.45 -3.70
N VAL A 52 -1.36 -3.47 -3.71
CA VAL A 52 -2.15 -4.70 -3.65
C VAL A 52 -3.02 -4.74 -4.89
N ALA A 53 -2.92 -5.84 -5.66
CA ALA A 53 -3.79 -6.10 -6.79
C ALA A 53 -4.73 -7.28 -6.50
N ALA A 54 -5.97 -7.20 -6.98
CA ALA A 54 -6.87 -8.33 -7.11
C ALA A 54 -6.67 -9.00 -8.46
N TRP A 55 -6.44 -10.31 -8.46
CA TRP A 55 -6.33 -11.12 -9.66
C TRP A 55 -7.49 -12.11 -9.69
N ASP A 56 -8.21 -12.13 -10.81
CA ASP A 56 -9.28 -13.10 -11.03
C ASP A 56 -8.69 -14.38 -11.63
N VAL A 57 -8.87 -15.51 -10.93
CA VAL A 57 -8.32 -16.81 -11.30
C VAL A 57 -9.05 -17.33 -12.55
N ASP A 58 -8.27 -17.88 -13.48
CA ASP A 58 -8.71 -18.40 -14.78
C ASP A 58 -9.26 -17.33 -15.74
N VAL A 59 -8.97 -16.05 -15.49
CA VAL A 59 -9.28 -14.94 -16.41
C VAL A 59 -7.99 -14.49 -17.11
N VAL A 60 -8.07 -14.25 -18.43
CA VAL A 60 -6.94 -13.80 -19.26
C VAL A 60 -7.27 -12.44 -19.86
N GLY A 61 -6.30 -11.52 -19.82
CA GLY A 61 -6.42 -10.16 -20.36
C GLY A 61 -6.30 -9.11 -19.26
N ASP A 62 -6.33 -7.84 -19.67
CA ASP A 62 -6.13 -6.70 -18.74
C ASP A 62 -7.23 -6.61 -17.69
N ASP A 63 -8.43 -7.10 -18.00
CA ASP A 63 -9.56 -7.17 -17.06
C ASP A 63 -9.34 -8.18 -15.91
N ALA A 64 -8.33 -9.06 -16.01
CA ALA A 64 -8.02 -10.05 -14.98
C ALA A 64 -7.36 -9.45 -13.73
N VAL A 65 -6.82 -8.22 -13.84
CA VAL A 65 -6.04 -7.58 -12.77
C VAL A 65 -6.62 -6.21 -12.45
N THR A 66 -7.01 -6.02 -11.19
CA THR A 66 -7.43 -4.71 -10.67
C THR A 66 -6.48 -4.27 -9.57
N VAL A 67 -5.77 -3.16 -9.76
CA VAL A 67 -4.96 -2.56 -8.67
C VAL A 67 -5.92 -1.93 -7.67
N LEU A 68 -5.89 -2.41 -6.42
CA LEU A 68 -6.81 -1.96 -5.36
C LEU A 68 -6.24 -0.84 -4.50
N SER A 69 -4.92 -0.80 -4.41
CA SER A 69 -4.20 0.21 -3.62
C SER A 69 -2.78 0.30 -4.16
N GLU A 70 -2.29 1.52 -4.30
CA GLU A 70 -0.91 1.81 -4.64
C GLU A 70 -0.36 2.81 -3.62
N TYR A 71 0.89 2.62 -3.27
CA TYR A 71 1.65 3.38 -2.29
C TYR A 71 2.97 3.78 -2.94
N GLU A 72 3.32 5.06 -2.85
CA GLU A 72 4.63 5.55 -3.29
C GLU A 72 5.56 5.70 -2.10
N CYS A 73 6.87 5.59 -2.28
CA CYS A 73 7.81 5.92 -1.22
C CYS A 73 8.14 7.43 -1.30
N ARG A 74 7.86 8.21 -0.25
CA ARG A 74 8.27 9.62 -0.16
C ARG A 74 8.87 9.97 1.20
N THR A 75 9.58 11.08 1.27
CA THR A 75 10.15 11.56 2.53
C THR A 75 9.05 12.06 3.47
N CYS A 76 8.99 11.51 4.68
CA CYS A 76 8.09 12.00 5.72
C CYS A 76 8.49 13.44 6.14
N PRO A 77 7.56 14.40 6.17
CA PRO A 77 7.87 15.78 6.60
C PRO A 77 8.17 15.89 8.10
N VAL A 78 7.73 14.91 8.92
CA VAL A 78 7.90 14.93 10.38
C VAL A 78 9.24 14.33 10.81
N CYS A 79 9.58 13.13 10.33
CA CYS A 79 10.80 12.44 10.75
C CYS A 79 11.92 12.42 9.69
N HIS A 80 11.68 13.01 8.52
CA HIS A 80 12.62 13.08 7.39
C HIS A 80 13.11 11.73 6.86
N ARG A 81 12.49 10.61 7.26
CA ARG A 81 12.79 9.28 6.72
C ARG A 81 11.97 9.05 5.45
N THR A 82 12.58 8.39 4.48
CA THR A 82 11.85 7.80 3.35
C THR A 82 10.89 6.75 3.90
N THR A 83 9.60 6.97 3.72
CA THR A 83 8.54 6.11 4.23
C THR A 83 7.41 6.06 3.23
N PHE A 84 6.59 5.01 3.31
CA PHE A 84 5.50 4.87 2.37
C PHE A 84 4.45 5.98 2.56
N TRP A 85 4.12 6.58 1.43
CA TRP A 85 3.32 7.75 1.17
C TRP A 85 2.11 7.32 0.36
N ILE A 86 0.96 7.73 0.87
CA ILE A 86 -0.32 7.87 0.18
C ILE A 86 -0.98 6.62 -0.42
N ASP A 87 -2.17 6.33 0.11
CA ASP A 87 -3.26 5.72 -0.66
C ASP A 87 -3.81 6.79 -1.62
N VAL A 88 -3.46 6.67 -2.90
CA VAL A 88 -3.68 7.71 -3.94
C VAL A 88 -5.17 7.97 -4.20
N GLU A 89 -6.06 7.06 -3.81
CA GLU A 89 -7.51 7.24 -3.98
C GLU A 89 -8.17 8.00 -2.82
N ARG A 90 -7.55 8.06 -1.64
CA ARG A 90 -8.21 8.52 -0.40
C ARG A 90 -7.55 9.70 0.30
N PHE A 91 -6.52 10.31 -0.30
CA PHE A 91 -5.75 11.40 0.32
C PHE A 91 -5.27 11.07 1.75
N LYS A 92 -4.94 9.80 2.02
CA LYS A 92 -4.44 9.36 3.33
C LYS A 92 -2.98 8.98 3.24
N ALA A 93 -2.13 9.58 4.07
CA ALA A 93 -0.74 9.17 4.21
C ALA A 93 -0.45 8.79 5.66
N LYS A 94 0.37 7.75 5.87
CA LYS A 94 0.85 7.37 7.20
C LYS A 94 2.31 6.96 7.14
N CYS A 95 3.13 7.55 8.00
CA CYS A 95 4.48 7.07 8.21
C CYS A 95 4.44 5.72 8.93
N TYR A 96 4.89 4.67 8.22
CA TYR A 96 5.02 3.32 8.78
C TYR A 96 6.33 3.12 9.56
N GLY A 97 7.14 4.17 9.72
CA GLY A 97 8.34 4.14 10.55
C GLY A 97 7.99 3.89 12.01
N SER A 98 8.71 2.95 12.65
CA SER A 98 8.44 2.47 14.01
C SER A 98 8.41 3.56 15.10
N ALA A 99 9.06 4.70 14.86
CA ALA A 99 9.18 5.80 15.82
C ALA A 99 8.36 7.06 15.47
N CYS A 100 7.74 7.13 14.30
CA CYS A 100 7.04 8.35 13.85
C CYS A 100 5.53 8.18 13.81
N GLY A 101 4.98 7.23 13.05
CA GLY A 101 3.53 7.02 13.03
C GLY A 101 2.67 8.20 12.55
N ALA A 102 3.28 9.31 12.12
CA ALA A 102 2.57 10.51 11.68
C ALA A 102 1.61 10.20 10.54
N TRP A 103 0.46 10.85 10.52
CA TRP A 103 -0.60 10.59 9.54
C TRP A 103 -1.27 11.87 9.08
N ILE A 104 -1.84 11.81 7.88
CA ILE A 104 -2.77 12.79 7.33
C ILE A 104 -3.94 12.05 6.70
N GLU A 105 -5.15 12.59 6.79
CA GLU A 105 -6.34 12.13 6.05
C GLU A 105 -7.31 13.28 5.82
N GLU A 106 -8.17 13.16 4.80
CA GLU A 106 -9.29 14.09 4.66
C GLU A 106 -10.20 14.02 5.89
N SER A 107 -10.62 15.19 6.36
CA SER A 107 -11.50 15.28 7.50
C SER A 107 -12.87 14.66 7.19
N ALA A 108 -13.35 13.84 8.12
CA ALA A 108 -14.70 13.29 8.05
C ALA A 108 -15.78 14.33 8.39
N VAL A 109 -15.39 15.51 8.89
CA VAL A 109 -16.30 16.56 9.35
C VAL A 109 -16.40 17.71 8.35
N GLU A 110 -15.28 18.14 7.77
CA GLU A 110 -15.22 19.30 6.88
C GLU A 110 -14.50 18.98 5.56
N ALA A 111 -15.20 19.15 4.43
CA ALA A 111 -14.64 18.88 3.12
C ALA A 111 -13.52 19.86 2.76
N GLY A 112 -12.42 19.35 2.21
CA GLY A 112 -11.25 20.16 1.85
C GLY A 112 -10.31 20.48 3.02
N VAL A 113 -10.62 19.99 4.23
CA VAL A 113 -9.73 20.05 5.40
C VAL A 113 -8.95 18.75 5.51
N ILE A 114 -7.65 18.85 5.78
CA ILE A 114 -6.77 17.70 6.04
C ILE A 114 -6.51 17.61 7.55
N ASP A 115 -7.02 16.55 8.16
CA ASP A 115 -6.68 16.18 9.52
C ASP A 115 -5.28 15.58 9.54
N CYS A 116 -4.51 15.91 10.57
CA CYS A 116 -3.17 15.39 10.74
C CYS A 116 -2.88 15.09 12.20
N GLY A 117 -1.99 14.12 12.43
CA GLY A 117 -1.59 13.76 13.78
C GLY A 117 -0.22 13.10 13.84
N TRP A 118 0.40 13.22 14.99
CA TRP A 118 1.68 12.64 15.37
C TRP A 118 1.59 12.14 16.82
N PRO A 119 2.36 11.10 17.19
CA PRO A 119 2.42 10.61 18.56
C PRO A 119 3.06 11.61 19.53
#